data_AF-A0A8J3VT63-F1
#
_entry.id   AF-A0A8J3VT63-F1
#
_cell.length_a   1.000
_cell.length_b   1.000
_cell.length_c   1.000
_cell.angle_alpha   90.00
_cell.angle_beta   90.00
_cell.angle_gamma   90.00
#
_symmetry.space_group_name_H-M   'P 1'
#
loop_
_entity.id
_entity.type
_entity.pdbx_description
1 polymer ?
#
loop_
_entity_poly.entity_id
_entity_poly.type
_entity_poly.pdbx_seq_one_letter_code
_entity_poly.pdbx_strand_id
1 'polypeptide(L)'
;MSSATGDDAFLHELELNVRAELTLVEADQPTEEAVVVPSQEWLFDQADAERYDIGLRGLLDAVEALEEDSRSGVGPAPTGLDEASER
;
A
#
# COMPACT_ATOMS: atom_id res chain seq x y z
N MET A 1 18.28 8.41 12.66
CA MET A 1 17.42 7.22 12.79
C MET A 1 16.00 7.75 12.71
N SER A 2 15.27 7.40 11.66
CA SER A 2 13.89 7.81 11.46
C SER A 2 13.08 7.43 12.68
N SER A 3 12.38 8.41 13.27
CA SER A 3 11.41 8.18 14.32
C SER A 3 10.24 7.39 13.74
N ALA A 4 9.61 6.50 14.51
CA ALA A 4 8.45 5.71 14.09
C ALA A 4 7.37 6.55 13.35
N THR A 5 7.12 7.78 13.80
CA THR A 5 6.20 8.74 13.15
C THR A 5 6.59 9.14 11.72
N GLY A 6 7.88 9.14 11.38
CA GLY A 6 8.37 9.47 10.05
C GLY A 6 8.26 8.30 9.07
N ASP A 7 8.39 7.07 9.57
CA ASP A 7 8.20 5.87 8.78
C ASP A 7 6.69 5.66 8.48
N ASP A 8 5.81 5.92 9.45
CA ASP A 8 4.34 5.91 9.25
C ASP A 8 3.88 6.90 8.17
N ALA A 9 4.43 8.12 8.16
CA ALA A 9 4.08 9.14 7.17
C ALA A 9 4.52 8.74 5.75
N PHE A 10 5.69 8.09 5.63
CA PHE A 10 6.20 7.57 4.37
C PHE A 10 5.34 6.42 3.83
N LEU A 11 4.92 5.49 4.70
CA LEU A 11 4.05 4.37 4.30
C LEU A 11 2.71 4.88 3.79
N HIS A 12 2.13 5.88 4.45
CA HIS A 12 0.85 6.45 4.04
C HIS A 12 0.94 7.18 2.71
N GLU A 13 2.03 7.90 2.46
CA GLU A 13 2.28 8.51 1.15
C GLU A 13 2.43 7.44 0.05
N LEU A 14 3.12 6.33 0.36
CA LEU A 14 3.31 5.22 -0.58
C LEU A 14 1.98 4.52 -0.90
N GLU A 15 1.12 4.27 0.09
CA GLU A 15 -0.24 3.72 -0.08
C GLU A 15 -1.06 4.58 -1.05
N LEU A 16 -1.05 5.90 -0.88
CA LEU A 16 -1.77 6.84 -1.75
C LEU A 16 -1.26 6.79 -3.20
N ASN A 17 0.07 6.73 -3.39
CA ASN A 17 0.68 6.64 -4.71
C ASN A 17 0.32 5.32 -5.41
N VAL A 18 0.38 4.19 -4.70
CA VAL A 18 0.03 2.88 -5.26
C VAL A 18 -1.45 2.82 -5.66
N ARG A 19 -2.35 3.40 -4.88
CA ARG A 19 -3.78 3.50 -5.23
C ARG A 19 -4.04 4.37 -6.46
N ALA A 20 -3.30 5.47 -6.60
CA ALA A 20 -3.39 6.33 -7.77
C ALA A 20 -2.97 5.57 -9.05
N GLU A 21 -1.85 4.85 -8.99
CA GLU A 21 -1.37 4.02 -10.10
C GLU A 21 -2.34 2.88 -10.44
N LEU A 22 -2.91 2.18 -9.44
CA LEU A 22 -3.95 1.17 -9.66
C LEU A 22 -5.18 1.74 -10.37
N THR A 23 -5.61 2.95 -9.99
CA THR A 23 -6.75 3.62 -10.64
C THR A 23 -6.46 3.90 -12.12
N LEU A 24 -5.23 4.26 -12.46
CA LEU A 24 -4.81 4.48 -13.85
C LEU A 24 -4.77 3.18 -14.64
N VAL A 25 -4.23 2.11 -14.05
CA VAL A 25 -4.18 0.77 -14.67
C VAL A 25 -5.58 0.21 -14.91
N GLU A 26 -6.51 0.39 -13.97
CA GLU A 26 -7.91 -0.01 -14.13
C GLU A 26 -8.63 0.81 -15.22
N ALA A 27 -8.33 2.11 -15.34
CA ALA A 27 -8.92 2.99 -16.35
C ALA A 27 -8.35 2.75 -17.76
N ASP A 28 -7.11 2.28 -17.88
CA ASP A 28 -6.46 1.93 -19.15
C ASP A 28 -6.90 0.55 -19.67
N GLN A 29 -7.62 -0.22 -18.84
CA GLN A 29 -8.16 -1.50 -19.24
C GLN A 29 -9.23 -1.31 -20.34
N PRO A 30 -9.07 -1.95 -21.51
CA PRO A 30 -9.97 -1.70 -22.64
C PRO A 30 -11.39 -2.15 -22.27
N THR A 31 -12.29 -1.18 -22.05
CA THR A 31 -13.72 -1.42 -21.98
C THR A 31 -14.18 -2.19 -23.22
N GLU A 32 -15.08 -3.17 -23.08
CA GLU A 32 -15.58 -4.09 -24.13
C GLU A 32 -16.01 -3.44 -25.46
N GLU A 33 -16.14 -2.11 -25.53
CA GLU A 33 -16.53 -1.32 -26.70
C GLU A 33 -15.36 -0.58 -27.40
N ALA A 34 -14.16 -0.59 -26.82
CA ALA A 34 -12.97 0.00 -27.41
C ALA A 34 -12.42 -0.95 -28.49
N VAL A 35 -12.81 -0.63 -29.73
CA VAL A 35 -12.28 -1.19 -30.99
C VAL A 35 -10.80 -1.56 -30.86
N VAL A 36 -10.49 -2.80 -31.22
CA VAL A 36 -9.16 -3.36 -31.42
C VAL A 36 -8.39 -2.49 -32.42
N VAL A 37 -7.83 -1.38 -31.95
CA VAL A 37 -6.79 -0.66 -32.68
C VAL A 37 -5.52 -1.48 -32.48
N PRO A 38 -4.84 -1.91 -33.55
CA PRO A 38 -3.63 -2.70 -33.39
C PRO A 38 -2.63 -1.84 -32.63
N SER A 39 -2.26 -2.33 -31.45
CA SER A 39 -1.26 -1.85 -30.50
C SER A 39 0.14 -1.90 -31.13
N GLN A 40 0.32 -1.25 -32.27
CA GLN A 40 1.62 -1.12 -32.94
C GLN A 40 2.46 0.01 -32.35
N GLU A 41 1.91 0.82 -31.44
CA GLU A 41 2.60 1.96 -30.84
C GLU A 41 3.05 1.76 -29.39
N TRP A 42 2.62 0.68 -28.70
CA TRP A 42 3.11 0.32 -27.37
C TRP A 42 3.81 -1.03 -27.39
N LEU A 43 5.14 -1.00 -27.21
CA LEU A 43 5.98 -2.18 -26.95
C LEU A 43 5.71 -2.83 -25.58
N PHE A 44 4.62 -2.47 -24.90
CA PHE A 44 4.20 -3.09 -23.66
C PHE A 44 3.48 -4.39 -23.98
N ASP A 45 4.06 -5.52 -23.58
CA ASP A 45 3.39 -6.81 -23.64
C ASP A 45 2.18 -6.76 -22.70
N GLN A 46 1.01 -7.22 -23.16
CA GLN A 46 -0.18 -7.33 -22.33
C GLN A 46 0.11 -8.16 -21.06
N ALA A 47 1.00 -9.15 -21.17
CA ALA A 47 1.45 -9.93 -20.03
C ALA A 47 2.26 -9.11 -19.01
N ASP A 48 2.96 -8.05 -19.44
CA ASP A 48 3.69 -7.17 -18.53
C ASP A 48 2.76 -6.17 -17.84
N ALA A 49 1.70 -5.72 -18.51
CA ALA A 49 0.64 -4.92 -17.89
C ALA A 49 -0.08 -5.71 -16.77
N GLU A 50 -0.43 -6.97 -17.02
CA GLU A 50 -1.03 -7.85 -16.00
C GLU A 50 -0.08 -8.10 -14.83
N ARG A 51 1.21 -8.34 -15.10
CA ARG A 51 2.23 -8.48 -14.04
C ARG A 51 2.39 -7.22 -13.21
N TYR A 52 2.29 -6.06 -13.85
CA TYR A 52 2.37 -4.78 -13.17
C TYR A 52 1.18 -4.55 -12.25
N ASP A 53 -0.06 -4.83 -12.70
CA ASP A 53 -1.28 -4.80 -11.85
C ASP A 53 -1.15 -5.74 -10.64
N ILE A 54 -0.75 -6.99 -10.87
CA ILE A 54 -0.51 -7.97 -9.79
C ILE A 54 0.55 -7.46 -8.82
N GLY A 55 1.62 -6.85 -9.33
CA GLY A 55 2.68 -6.25 -8.54
C GLY A 55 2.21 -5.08 -7.68
N LEU A 56 1.38 -4.19 -8.23
CA LEU A 56 0.81 -3.06 -7.51
C LEU A 56 -0.13 -3.52 -6.38
N ARG A 57 -0.99 -4.51 -6.64
CA ARG A 57 -1.86 -5.09 -5.60
C ARG A 57 -1.05 -5.75 -4.48
N GLY A 58 -0.03 -6.53 -4.83
CA GLY A 58 0.86 -7.14 -3.85
C GLY A 58 1.65 -6.11 -3.04
N LEU A 59 2.05 -4.99 -3.66
CA LEU A 59 2.70 -3.89 -2.96
C LEU A 59 1.73 -3.18 -2.00
N LEU A 60 0.49 -2.93 -2.41
CA LEU A 60 -0.54 -2.34 -1.55
C LEU A 60 -0.77 -3.21 -0.31
N ASP A 61 -0.96 -4.51 -0.49
CA ASP A 61 -1.15 -5.47 0.62
C ASP A 61 0.03 -5.43 1.60
N ALA A 62 1.26 -5.35 1.08
CA ALA A 62 2.47 -5.30 1.90
C ALA A 62 2.59 -3.98 2.69
N VAL A 63 2.24 -2.85 2.09
CA VAL A 63 2.25 -1.53 2.74
C VAL A 63 1.18 -1.47 3.83
N GLU A 64 -0.05 -1.90 3.53
CA GLU A 64 -1.14 -1.93 4.50
C GLU A 64 -0.80 -2.82 5.71
N ALA A 65 -0.16 -3.98 5.48
CA ALA A 65 0.30 -4.85 6.57
C ALA A 65 1.38 -4.20 7.45
N LEU A 66 2.32 -3.46 6.86
CA LEU A 66 3.39 -2.77 7.58
C LEU A 66 2.88 -1.56 8.36
N GLU A 67 1.92 -0.82 7.82
CA GLU A 67 1.24 0.27 8.54
C GLU A 67 0.46 -0.26 9.75
N GLU A 68 -0.23 -1.39 9.60
CA GLU A 68 -1.00 -1.99 10.69
C GLU A 68 -0.08 -2.47 11.83
N ASP A 69 1.08 -3.03 11.51
CA ASP A 69 2.09 -3.41 12.50
C ASP A 69 2.68 -2.18 13.23
N SER A 70 2.92 -1.10 12.48
CA SER A 70 3.44 0.15 13.03
C SER A 70 2.44 0.84 13.97
N ARG A 71 1.14 0.83 13.62
CA ARG A 71 0.04 1.29 14.49
C ARG A 71 -0.14 0.40 15.73
N SER A 72 0.09 -0.90 15.59
CA SER A 72 -0.01 -1.88 16.69
C SER A 72 1.19 -1.85 17.64
N GLY A 73 2.29 -1.20 17.27
CA GLY A 73 3.49 -1.00 18.10
C GLY A 73 3.28 -0.14 19.36
N VAL A 74 2.09 0.43 19.58
CA VAL A 74 1.69 1.06 20.84
C VAL A 74 1.33 -0.05 21.84
N GLY A 75 2.35 -0.65 22.46
CA GLY A 75 2.17 -1.68 23.48
C GLY A 75 1.22 -1.25 24.62
N PRO A 76 0.57 -2.20 25.30
CA PRO A 76 -0.34 -1.89 26.41
C PRO A 76 0.38 -0.98 27.41
N ALA A 77 -0.23 0.17 27.70
CA ALA A 77 0.28 1.14 28.65
C ALA A 77 0.76 0.41 29.92
N PRO A 78 1.97 0.68 30.43
CA PRO A 78 2.34 0.19 31.74
C PRO A 78 1.41 0.90 32.73
N THR A 79 0.35 0.22 33.14
CA THR A 79 -0.47 0.63 34.27
C THR A 79 0.42 0.52 35.50
N GLY A 80 1.17 1.59 35.75
CA GLY A 80 1.63 1.96 37.06
C GLY A 80 0.41 2.22 37.92
N LEU A 81 -0.06 1.18 38.60
CA LEU A 81 -0.68 1.30 39.91
C LEU A 81 0.40 0.72 40.84
N ASP A 82 1.36 1.54 41.26
CA ASP A 82 1.24 2.43 42.42
C ASP A 82 0.73 1.67 43.65
N GLU A 83 1.68 1.46 44.56
CA GLU A 83 1.51 1.39 46.00
C GLU A 83 0.15 0.95 46.57
N ALA A 84 0.07 -0.33 46.95
CA ALA A 84 -0.51 -0.70 48.24
C ALA A 84 0.67 -1.18 49.10
N SER A 85 1.36 -0.27 49.78
CA SER A 85 1.03 0.18 51.14
C SER A 85 1.14 -0.94 52.17
N GLU A 86 2.28 -0.91 52.88
CA GLU A 86 2.39 -1.09 54.32
C GLU A 86 1.92 -2.42 54.97
N ARG A 87 2.94 -3.21 55.38
CA ARG A 87 3.16 -3.86 56.70
C ARG A 87 3.40 -5.36 56.70
#